data_AF-A0A948EXR2-F1
#
_entry.id   AF-A0A948EXR2-F1
#
_cell.length_a   1.000
_cell.length_b   1.000
_cell.length_c   1.000
_cell.angle_alpha   90.00
_cell.angle_beta   90.00
_cell.angle_gamma   90.00
#
_symmetry.space_group_name_H-M   'P 1'
#
loop_
_entity.id
_entity.type
_entity.pdbx_description
1 polymer ?
#
loop_
_entity_poly.entity_id
_entity_poly.type
_entity_poly.pdbx_seq_one_letter_code
_entity_poly.pdbx_strand_id
1 'polypeptide(L)'
;MTPLEQLHPDSKAKSIAVWCSADRAQAWRSLVALDVKGSAAPAQTVKPTCENPIARNLALADRLGINGTPTLIFENGQKASGALPVAEIERRLAAGQAQRAKSATGG
;
A
#
# COMPACT_ATOMS: atom_id res chain seq x y z
N MET A 1 -3.21 1.62 -1.05
CA MET A 1 -3.09 2.17 0.32
C MET A 1 -4.06 1.41 1.20
N THR A 2 -3.60 0.93 2.35
CA THR A 2 -4.39 0.12 3.30
C THR A 2 -4.45 0.89 4.63
N PRO A 3 -5.43 1.81 4.80
CA PRO A 3 -5.58 2.59 6.02
C PRO A 3 -5.76 1.71 7.27
N LEU A 4 -4.86 1.82 8.24
CA LEU A 4 -5.06 1.26 9.57
C LEU A 4 -5.84 2.27 10.43
N GLU A 5 -7.15 2.38 10.20
CA GLU A 5 -8.00 3.41 10.83
C GLU A 5 -7.98 3.36 12.37
N GLN A 6 -7.71 2.18 12.95
CA GLN A 6 -7.57 2.01 14.40
C GLN A 6 -6.37 2.78 14.99
N LEU A 7 -5.31 2.97 14.22
CA LEU A 7 -4.10 3.68 14.63
C LEU A 7 -4.07 5.12 14.10
N HIS A 8 -4.73 5.36 12.96
CA HIS A 8 -4.69 6.62 12.24
C HIS A 8 -6.07 6.94 11.63
N PRO A 9 -6.94 7.69 12.35
CA PRO A 9 -8.33 7.89 11.96
C PRO A 9 -8.51 8.59 10.61
N ASP A 10 -7.55 9.45 10.21
CA ASP A 10 -7.62 10.18 8.94
C ASP A 10 -7.07 9.40 7.73
N SER A 11 -6.46 8.22 7.95
CA SER A 11 -5.73 7.51 6.88
C SER A 11 -6.60 7.12 5.70
N LYS A 12 -7.89 6.83 5.92
CA LYS A 12 -8.82 6.52 4.83
C LYS A 12 -9.14 7.74 3.98
N ALA A 13 -9.45 8.87 4.61
CA ALA A 13 -9.70 10.13 3.91
C ALA A 13 -8.47 10.55 3.09
N LYS A 14 -7.27 10.51 3.69
CA LYS A 14 -5.99 10.78 3.01
C LYS A 14 -5.76 9.86 1.81
N SER A 15 -6.06 8.57 1.96
CA SER A 15 -5.91 7.58 0.87
C SER A 15 -6.85 7.85 -0.30
N ILE A 16 -8.10 8.23 -0.02
CA ILE A 16 -9.09 8.58 -1.05
C ILE A 16 -8.66 9.88 -1.74
N ALA A 17 -8.20 10.89 -1.00
CA ALA A 17 -7.70 12.16 -1.55
C ALA A 17 -6.54 11.93 -2.53
N VAL A 18 -5.54 11.13 -2.15
CA VAL A 18 -4.44 10.75 -3.05
C VAL A 18 -4.98 10.03 -4.28
N TRP A 19 -5.86 9.05 -4.10
CA TRP A 19 -6.39 8.26 -5.22
C TRP A 19 -7.19 9.08 -6.23
N CYS A 20 -7.93 10.06 -5.74
CA CYS A 20 -8.80 10.89 -6.57
C CYS A 20 -8.12 12.17 -7.09
N SER A 21 -6.86 12.40 -6.75
CA SER A 21 -6.09 13.51 -7.30
C SER A 21 -5.81 13.34 -8.80
N ALA A 22 -5.61 14.47 -9.51
CA ALA A 22 -5.26 14.47 -10.92
C ALA A 22 -3.91 13.77 -11.18
N ASP A 23 -2.93 13.97 -10.29
CA ASP A 23 -1.66 13.25 -10.29
C ASP A 23 -1.49 12.49 -8.96
N ARG A 24 -1.88 11.22 -8.98
CA ARG A 24 -1.82 10.31 -7.83
C ARG A 24 -0.39 10.13 -7.30
N ALA A 25 0.60 10.09 -8.20
CA ALA A 25 1.98 9.85 -7.82
C ALA A 25 2.55 11.06 -7.08
N GLN A 26 2.30 12.27 -7.60
CA GLN A 26 2.72 13.49 -6.93
C GLN A 26 1.98 13.70 -5.60
N ALA A 27 0.66 13.50 -5.56
CA ALA A 27 -0.12 13.62 -4.34
C ALA A 27 0.37 12.69 -3.23
N TRP A 28 0.69 11.43 -3.58
CA TRP A 28 1.25 10.46 -2.65
C TRP A 28 2.64 10.89 -2.15
N ARG A 29 3.56 11.29 -3.04
CA ARG A 29 4.90 11.75 -2.63
C ARG A 29 4.84 12.95 -1.70
N SER A 30 3.97 13.91 -2.00
CA SER A 30 3.73 15.08 -1.15
C SER A 30 3.20 14.68 0.22
N LEU A 31 2.23 13.76 0.28
CA LEU A 31 1.70 13.27 1.55
C LEU A 31 2.76 12.56 2.40
N VAL A 32 3.51 11.62 1.80
CA VAL A 32 4.55 10.86 2.51
C VAL A 32 5.67 11.80 3.01
N ALA A 33 6.07 12.79 2.21
CA ALA A 33 7.08 13.76 2.62
C ALA A 33 6.62 14.62 3.80
N LEU A 34 5.32 14.93 3.91
CA LEU A 34 4.75 15.64 5.05
C LEU A 34 4.73 14.76 6.30
N ASP A 35 4.29 13.50 6.18
CA ASP A 35 4.28 12.54 7.28
C ASP A 35 5.71 12.29 7.84
N VAL A 36 6.72 12.17 6.96
CA VAL A 36 8.14 12.03 7.37
C VAL A 36 8.65 13.27 8.14
N LYS A 37 8.14 14.46 7.81
CA LYS A 37 8.51 15.71 8.47
C LYS A 37 7.70 15.98 9.75
N GLY A 38 6.84 15.05 10.19
CA GLY A 38 5.91 15.27 11.30
C GLY A 38 4.90 16.39 11.03
N SER A 39 4.75 16.80 9.77
CA SER A 39 3.84 17.87 9.37
C SER A 39 2.49 17.24 9.07
N ALA A 40 1.47 17.58 9.84
CA ALA A 40 0.11 17.19 9.49
C ALA A 40 -0.22 17.83 8.12
N ALA A 41 -0.40 16.99 7.09
CA ALA A 41 -1.06 17.47 5.88
C ALA A 41 -2.37 18.13 6.29
N PRO A 42 -2.70 19.34 5.79
CA PRO A 42 -4.00 19.93 6.04
C PRO A 42 -5.03 18.85 5.72
N ALA A 43 -5.93 18.55 6.65
CA ALA A 43 -7.06 17.68 6.39
C ALA A 43 -7.82 18.33 5.24
N GLN A 44 -7.48 18.00 4.00
CA GLN A 44 -8.22 18.44 2.84
C GLN A 44 -9.53 17.68 2.93
N THR A 45 -10.48 18.36 3.56
CA THR A 45 -11.88 18.02 3.78
C THR A 45 -12.67 17.93 2.47
N VAL A 46 -11.99 17.86 1.33
CA VAL A 46 -12.64 17.55 0.06
C VAL A 46 -12.86 16.04 0.07
N LYS A 47 -14.09 15.61 0.36
CA LYS A 47 -14.53 14.25 0.06
C LYS A 47 -14.45 14.09 -1.46
N PRO A 48 -13.43 13.44 -2.01
CA PRO A 48 -13.32 13.31 -3.44
C PRO A 48 -14.36 12.26 -3.85
N THR A 49 -15.39 12.69 -4.58
CA THR A 49 -16.45 11.81 -5.07
C THR A 49 -16.00 11.11 -6.36
N CYS A 50 -14.90 10.33 -6.28
CA CYS A 50 -14.41 9.52 -7.39
C CYS A 50 -14.46 8.02 -7.05
N GLU A 51 -14.61 7.19 -8.08
CA GLU A 51 -14.45 5.75 -7.93
C GLU A 51 -13.02 5.42 -7.49
N ASN A 52 -12.90 4.66 -6.41
CA ASN A 52 -11.61 4.34 -5.80
C ASN A 52 -11.60 2.92 -5.21
N PRO A 53 -10.42 2.28 -5.08
CA PRO A 53 -10.28 0.91 -4.65
C PRO A 53 -10.19 0.76 -3.12
N ILE A 54 -10.28 1.83 -2.34
CA ILE A 54 -9.85 1.81 -0.94
C ILE A 54 -10.67 0.80 -0.12
N ALA A 55 -11.99 0.75 -0.33
CA ALA A 55 -12.85 -0.23 0.34
C ALA A 55 -12.51 -1.68 -0.03
N ARG A 56 -12.32 -1.99 -1.32
CA ARG A 56 -11.97 -3.35 -1.76
C ARG A 56 -10.56 -3.77 -1.30
N ASN A 57 -9.62 -2.83 -1.24
CA ASN A 57 -8.27 -3.09 -0.76
C ASN A 57 -8.24 -3.38 0.74
N LEU A 58 -9.05 -2.66 1.54
CA LEU A 58 -9.23 -2.93 2.97
C LEU A 58 -9.83 -4.33 3.20
N ALA A 59 -10.89 -4.68 2.45
CA ALA A 59 -11.49 -6.01 2.53
C ALA A 59 -10.50 -7.12 2.12
N LEU A 60 -9.67 -6.88 1.10
CA LEU A 60 -8.61 -7.81 0.72
C LEU A 60 -7.54 -7.94 1.81
N ALA A 61 -7.12 -6.83 2.41
CA ALA A 61 -6.13 -6.82 3.48
C ALA A 61 -6.60 -7.63 4.70
N ASP A 62 -7.87 -7.49 5.07
CA ASP A 62 -8.51 -8.28 6.13
C ASP A 62 -8.48 -9.79 5.81
N ARG A 63 -8.92 -10.18 4.61
CA ARG A 63 -8.87 -11.59 4.15
C ARG A 63 -7.46 -12.17 4.14
N LEU A 64 -6.45 -11.35 3.88
CA LEU A 64 -5.04 -11.76 3.86
C LEU A 64 -4.37 -11.71 5.24
N GLY A 65 -5.09 -11.31 6.29
CA GLY A 65 -4.56 -11.13 7.64
C GLY A 65 -3.38 -10.14 7.64
N ILE A 66 -3.60 -8.94 7.07
CA ILE A 66 -2.64 -7.84 7.09
C ILE A 66 -2.97 -6.93 8.28
N ASN A 67 -2.11 -6.97 9.29
CA ASN A 67 -2.37 -6.34 10.59
C ASN A 67 -1.44 -5.14 10.85
N GLY A 68 -0.54 -4.83 9.91
CA GLY A 68 0.50 -3.83 10.07
C GLY A 68 1.03 -3.32 8.73
N THR A 69 1.57 -2.11 8.74
CA THR A 69 2.18 -1.46 7.57
C THR A 69 3.64 -1.08 7.86
N PRO A 70 4.56 -1.24 6.89
CA PRO A 70 4.33 -1.85 5.57
C PRO A 70 4.14 -3.37 5.66
N THR A 71 3.40 -3.94 4.70
CA THR A 71 3.33 -5.38 4.43
C THR A 71 3.55 -5.57 2.93
N LEU A 72 4.44 -6.50 2.58
CA LEU A 72 4.77 -6.86 1.21
C LEU A 72 4.17 -8.23 0.88
N ILE A 73 3.59 -8.35 -0.31
CA ILE A 73 3.14 -9.61 -0.90
C ILE A 73 3.94 -9.79 -2.19
N PHE A 74 4.72 -10.86 -2.27
CA PHE A 74 5.56 -11.19 -3.42
C PHE A 74 4.77 -11.97 -4.48
N GLU A 75 5.27 -12.00 -5.72
CA GLU A 75 4.57 -12.64 -6.86
C GLU A 75 4.28 -14.13 -6.67
N ASN A 76 5.06 -14.81 -5.84
CA ASN A 76 4.87 -16.20 -5.45
C ASN A 76 3.89 -16.40 -4.28
N GLY A 77 3.20 -15.35 -3.84
CA GLY A 77 2.26 -15.38 -2.73
C GLY A 77 2.90 -15.29 -1.34
N GLN A 78 4.23 -15.26 -1.22
CA GLN A 78 4.88 -15.05 0.07
C GLN A 78 4.53 -13.66 0.62
N LYS A 79 4.31 -13.59 1.94
CA LYS A 79 4.02 -12.34 2.67
C LYS A 79 5.19 -12.00 3.60
N ALA A 80 5.53 -10.72 3.68
CA ALA A 80 6.42 -10.18 4.70
C ALA A 80 5.75 -9.01 5.42
N SER A 81 5.66 -9.10 6.74
CA SER A 81 5.12 -8.02 7.60
C SER A 81 6.27 -7.18 8.14
N GLY A 82 6.09 -5.87 8.16
CA GLY A 82 7.11 -4.91 8.59
C GLY A 82 8.05 -4.47 7.47
N ALA A 83 8.86 -3.45 7.78
CA ALA A 83 9.87 -2.94 6.86
C ALA A 83 11.02 -3.96 6.71
N LEU A 84 11.52 -4.10 5.48
CA LEU A 84 12.66 -4.97 5.16
C LEU A 84 13.82 -4.13 4.61
N PRO A 85 15.08 -4.56 4.84
CA PRO A 85 16.23 -3.99 4.14
C PRO A 85 16.12 -4.15 2.62
N VAL A 86 16.69 -3.22 1.85
CA VAL A 86 16.62 -3.23 0.37
C VAL A 86 17.12 -4.56 -0.23
N ALA A 87 18.26 -5.08 0.26
CA ALA A 87 18.83 -6.33 -0.23
C ALA A 87 17.91 -7.55 0.01
N GLU A 88 17.12 -7.53 1.09
CA GLU A 88 16.13 -8.57 1.38
C GLU A 88 14.98 -8.52 0.37
N ILE A 89 14.50 -7.32 0.06
CA ILE A 89 13.42 -7.09 -0.90
C ILE A 89 13.87 -7.59 -2.27
N GLU A 90 15.04 -7.17 -2.75
CA GLU A 90 15.60 -7.57 -4.05
C GLU A 90 15.73 -9.09 -4.17
N ARG A 91 16.28 -9.74 -3.14
CA ARG A 91 16.43 -11.20 -3.12
C ARG A 91 15.08 -11.92 -3.24
N ARG A 92 14.06 -11.45 -2.51
CA ARG A 92 12.71 -12.06 -2.54
C ARG A 92 11.97 -11.76 -3.84
N LEU A 93 12.14 -10.60 -4.44
CA LEU A 93 11.59 -10.27 -5.76
C LEU A 93 12.14 -11.22 -6.83
N ALA A 94 13.46 -11.42 -6.87
CA ALA A 94 14.09 -12.35 -7.81
C ALA A 94 13.60 -13.79 -7.61
N ALA A 95 13.49 -14.24 -6.36
CA ALA A 95 12.98 -15.57 -6.04
C ALA A 95 11.50 -15.75 -6.46
N GLY A 96 10.66 -14.73 -6.26
CA GLY A 96 9.25 -14.76 -6.63
C GLY A 96 9.04 -14.88 -8.14
N GLN A 97 9.77 -14.10 -8.92
CA GLN A 97 9.73 -14.14 -10.39
C GLN A 97 10.16 -15.52 -10.92
N ALA A 98 11.25 -16.06 -10.38
CA ALA A 98 11.75 -17.38 -10.78
C ALA A 98 10.75 -18.50 -10.46
N GLN A 99 10.04 -18.43 -9.33
CA GLN A 99 9.03 -19.43 -8.97
C GLN A 99 7.79 -19.32 -9.86
N ARG A 100 7.29 -18.10 -10.12
CA ARG A 100 6.16 -17.88 -11.03
C ARG A 100 6.46 -18.39 -12.44
N ALA A 101 7.66 -18.13 -12.96
CA ALA A 101 8.07 -18.60 -14.27
C ALA A 101 8.08 -20.14 -14.37
N LYS A 102 8.52 -20.83 -13.31
CA LYS A 102 8.49 -22.30 -13.24
C LYS A 102 7.06 -22.84 -13.22
N SER A 103 6.15 -22.21 -12.49
CA SER A 103 4.73 -22.61 -12.43
C SER A 103 3.97 -22.36 -13.73
N ALA A 104 4.42 -21.41 -14.56
CA ALA A 104 3.78 -21.10 -15.85
C ALA A 104 4.16 -22.06 -16.99
N THR A 105 5.31 -22.73 -16.90
CA THR A 105 5.83 -23.61 -17.95
C THR A 105 5.55 -25.11 -17.68
N GLY A 106 4.98 -25.44 -16.52
CA GLY A 106 4.72 -26.82 -16.07
C GLY A 106 3.26 -27.27 -16.14
N GLY A 107 2.43 -26.65 -17.00
CA GLY A 107 1.01 -26.99 -17.19
C GLY A 107 0.77 -27.70 -18.51
#